data_AF-A0A6N2CTB1-F1
#
_entry.id   AF-A0A6N2CTB1-F1
#
_cell.length_a   1.000
_cell.length_b   1.000
_cell.length_c   1.000
_cell.angle_alpha   90.00
_cell.angle_beta   90.00
_cell.angle_gamma   90.00
#
_symmetry.space_group_name_H-M   'P 1'
#
loop_
_entity.id
_entity.type
_entity.pdbx_description
1 polymer ?
#
loop_
_entity_poly.entity_id
_entity_poly.type
_entity_poly.pdbx_seq_one_letter_code
_entity_poly.pdbx_strand_id
1 'polypeptide(L)' 'MQYSANQYEIIETEPKGESPEIKAISIFHRDTQQIALRFPYNDKIRVHIKKLAGLKWSQTNKCFYIADTVE' A
#
# COMPACT_ATOMS: atom_id res chain seq x y z
N MET A 1 52.38 1.20 6.53
CA MET A 1 51.01 1.26 7.05
C MET A 1 50.28 2.32 6.27
N GLN A 2 49.50 1.94 5.26
CA GLN A 2 48.70 2.88 4.48
C GLN A 2 47.25 2.45 4.62
N TYR A 3 46.53 3.11 5.52
CA TYR A 3 45.07 3.07 5.49
C TYR A 3 44.64 4.25 4.63
N SER A 4 44.33 3.98 3.36
CA SER A 4 43.61 4.94 2.55
C SER A 4 42.24 5.12 3.18
N ALA A 5 41.92 6.36 3.56
CA ALA A 5 40.57 6.76 3.92
C ALA A 5 39.71 6.60 2.68
N ASN A 6 39.06 5.44 2.53
CA ASN A 6 37.93 5.32 1.62
C ASN A 6 36.86 6.24 2.18
N GLN A 7 36.80 7.43 1.57
CA GLN A 7 35.74 8.40 1.66
C GLN A 7 34.45 7.67 1.28
N TYR A 8 33.72 7.19 2.28
CA TYR A 8 32.33 6.84 2.10
C TYR A 8 31.63 8.15 1.81
N GLU A 9 31.46 8.44 0.52
CA GLU A 9 30.49 9.42 0.07
C GLU A 9 29.16 8.99 0.70
N ILE A 10 28.67 9.81 1.62
CA ILE A 10 27.27 9.76 2.03
C ILE A 10 26.52 10.13 0.77
N ILE A 11 26.19 9.12 -0.03
CA ILE A 11 25.15 9.23 -1.03
C ILE A 11 23.90 9.56 -0.22
N GLU A 12 23.58 10.85 -0.15
CA GLU A 12 22.23 11.33 0.08
C GLU A 12 21.40 10.76 -1.08
N THR A 13 21.03 9.50 -0.98
CA THR A 13 19.89 9.02 -1.74
C THR A 13 18.74 9.83 -1.16
N GLU A 14 18.36 10.88 -1.87
CA GLU A 14 17.02 11.44 -1.80
C GLU A 14 16.06 10.28 -1.54
N PRO A 15 15.14 10.33 -0.55
CA PRO A 15 14.23 9.22 -0.34
C PRO A 15 13.40 9.09 -1.62
N LYS A 16 13.86 8.20 -2.51
CA LYS A 16 13.29 7.90 -3.81
C LYS A 16 11.83 7.67 -3.54
N GLY A 17 11.00 8.67 -3.90
CA GLY A 17 9.64 8.80 -3.42
C GLY A 17 8.96 7.45 -3.46
N GLU A 18 8.89 6.81 -2.29
CA GLU A 18 8.40 5.45 -2.17
C GLU A 18 6.90 5.59 -2.39
N SER A 19 6.51 5.45 -3.66
CA SER A 19 5.12 5.42 -4.07
C SER A 19 4.53 4.30 -3.26
N PRO A 20 3.62 4.61 -2.33
CA PRO A 20 3.27 3.62 -1.34
C PRO A 20 2.62 2.44 -2.06
N GLU A 21 3.19 1.26 -1.88
CA GLU A 21 2.72 0.06 -2.58
C GLU A 21 1.30 -0.25 -2.12
N ILE A 22 0.33 -0.02 -2.99
CA ILE A 22 -1.05 -0.47 -2.82
C ILE A 22 -1.17 -1.82 -3.52
N LYS A 23 -1.44 -2.87 -2.76
CA LYS A 23 -1.65 -4.23 -3.28
C LYS A 23 -3.15 -4.52 -3.30
N ALA A 24 -3.68 -4.75 -4.50
CA ALA A 24 -5.02 -5.26 -4.70
C ALA A 24 -4.96 -6.79 -4.73
N ILE A 25 -5.73 -7.44 -3.87
CA ILE A 25 -5.83 -8.90 -3.80
C ILE A 25 -7.30 -9.31 -3.85
N SER A 26 -7.61 -10.35 -4.62
CA SER A 26 -8.94 -10.95 -4.62
C SER A 26 -9.13 -11.76 -3.33
N ILE A 27 -10.22 -11.51 -2.62
CA ILE A 27 -10.62 -12.21 -1.41
C ILE A 27 -12.05 -12.72 -1.56
N PHE A 28 -12.31 -13.92 -1.06
CA PHE A 28 -13.67 -14.42 -0.89
C PHE A 28 -14.18 -13.99 0.49
N HIS A 29 -15.21 -13.16 0.56
CA HIS A 29 -15.76 -12.67 1.82
C HIS A 29 -17.27 -12.45 1.67
N ARG A 30 -18.07 -12.77 2.70
CA ARG A 30 -19.55 -12.67 2.64
C ARG A 30 -20.16 -13.33 1.40
N ASP A 31 -19.75 -14.57 1.14
CA ASP A 31 -20.24 -15.39 0.01
C ASP A 31 -20.06 -14.75 -1.38
N THR A 32 -19.18 -13.77 -1.51
CA THR A 32 -18.94 -13.02 -2.74
C THR A 32 -17.45 -12.75 -2.97
N GLN A 33 -17.07 -12.61 -4.24
CA GLN A 33 -15.74 -12.15 -4.63
C GLN A 33 -15.60 -10.65 -4.35
N GLN A 34 -14.53 -10.27 -3.66
CA GLN A 34 -14.25 -8.89 -3.28
C GLN A 34 -12.78 -8.59 -3.50
N ILE A 35 -12.46 -7.35 -3.82
CA ILE A 35 -11.08 -6.88 -4.01
C ILE A 35 -10.66 -6.18 -2.72
N ALA A 36 -9.69 -6.75 -2.01
CA ALA A 36 -9.08 -6.13 -0.84
C ALA A 36 -7.86 -5.29 -1.24
N LEU A 37 -7.86 -4.05 -0.75
CA LEU A 37 -6.76 -3.09 -0.87
C LEU A 37 -5.92 -3.16 0.41
N ARG A 38 -4.68 -3.62 0.27
CA ARG A 38 -3.68 -3.68 1.35
C ARG A 38 -2.56 -2.69 1.06
N PHE A 39 -2.26 -1.84 2.03
CA PHE A 39 -1.18 -0.86 1.97
C PHE A 39 -0.71 -0.55 3.39
N PRO A 40 0.57 -0.17 3.59
CA PRO A 40 1.03 0.36 4.87
C PRO A 40 0.20 1.58 5.27
N TYR A 41 -0.06 1.77 6.57
CA TYR A 41 -0.90 2.89 7.02
C TYR A 41 -0.34 4.22 6.49
N ASN A 42 -1.11 4.85 5.60
CA ASN A 42 -0.76 6.11 4.97
C ASN A 42 -2.03 6.95 4.80
N ASP A 43 -2.06 8.13 5.44
CA ASP A 43 -3.22 9.01 5.42
C ASP A 43 -3.54 9.53 4.02
N LYS A 44 -2.54 9.78 3.17
CA LYS A 44 -2.76 10.22 1.78
C LYS A 44 -3.51 9.16 0.98
N ILE A 45 -3.09 7.89 1.10
CA ILE A 45 -3.76 6.77 0.42
C ILE A 45 -5.16 6.59 1.00
N ARG A 46 -5.29 6.57 2.33
CA ARG A 46 -6.58 6.38 3.02
C ARG A 46 -7.60 7.42 2.58
N VAL A 47 -7.21 8.70 2.47
CA VAL A 47 -8.08 9.77 1.98
C VAL A 47 -8.42 9.57 0.51
N HIS A 48 -7.47 9.11 -0.31
CA HIS A 48 -7.68 8.87 -1.73
C HIS A 48 -8.63 7.70 -1.99
N ILE A 49 -8.38 6.52 -1.40
CA ILE A 49 -9.23 5.33 -1.59
C ILE A 49 -10.63 5.54 -1.04
N LYS A 50 -10.82 6.37 -0.01
CA LYS A 50 -12.15 6.70 0.52
C LYS A 50 -13.05 7.41 -0.51
N LYS A 51 -12.48 7.96 -1.58
CA LYS A 51 -13.24 8.53 -2.71
C LYS A 51 -13.82 7.45 -3.63
N LEU A 52 -13.35 6.20 -3.54
CA LEU A 52 -13.90 5.09 -4.29
C LEU A 52 -15.29 4.73 -3.76
N ALA A 53 -16.28 4.70 -4.65
CA ALA A 53 -17.63 4.30 -4.30
C ALA A 53 -17.66 2.82 -3.88
N GLY A 54 -18.41 2.51 -2.81
CA GLY A 54 -18.56 1.14 -2.34
C GLY A 54 -17.41 0.59 -1.49
N LEU A 55 -16.38 1.40 -1.18
CA LEU A 55 -15.30 0.99 -0.29
C LEU A 55 -15.80 0.73 1.13
N LYS A 56 -15.49 -0.46 1.67
CA LYS A 56 -15.86 -0.87 3.03
C LYS A 56 -14.62 -1.30 3.82
N TRP A 57 -14.66 -1.08 5.13
CA TRP A 57 -13.63 -1.59 6.04
C TRP A 57 -14.01 -3.00 6.54
N SER A 58 -13.09 -3.95 6.45
CA SER A 58 -13.22 -5.27 7.09
C SER A 58 -12.41 -5.28 8.38
N GLN A 59 -13.10 -5.44 9.51
CA GLN A 59 -12.42 -5.60 10.80
C GLN A 59 -11.64 -6.92 10.87
N THR A 60 -12.20 -8.00 10.30
CA THR A 60 -11.59 -9.34 10.29
C THR A 60 -10.31 -9.38 9.45
N ASN A 61 -10.33 -8.77 8.26
CA ASN A 61 -9.18 -8.75 7.35
C ASN A 61 -8.27 -7.53 7.55
N LYS A 62 -8.65 -6.60 8.45
CA LYS A 62 -7.97 -5.32 8.72
C LYS A 62 -7.59 -4.58 7.43
N CYS A 63 -8.48 -4.60 6.45
CA CYS A 63 -8.24 -4.01 5.13
C CYS A 63 -9.50 -3.32 4.60
N PHE A 64 -9.28 -2.43 3.64
CA PHE A 64 -10.36 -1.91 2.83
C PHE A 64 -10.69 -2.90 1.72
N TYR A 65 -11.95 -3.05 1.38
CA TYR A 65 -12.39 -3.91 0.29
C TYR A 65 -13.50 -3.23 -0.52
N ILE A 66 -13.60 -3.61 -1.78
CA ILE A 66 -14.67 -3.24 -2.70
C ILE A 66 -15.24 -4.52 -3.32
N ALA A 67 -16.51 -4.51 -3.71
CA ALA A 67 -17.11 -5.65 -4.41
C ALA A 67 -16.40 -5.84 -5.77
N ASP A 68 -16.08 -7.08 -6.11
CA ASP A 68 -15.57 -7.44 -7.44
C ASP A 68 -16.75 -7.52 -8.40
N THR A 69 -17.26 -6.36 -8.82
CA THR A 69 -18.35 -6.27 -9.79
C THR A 69 -17.76 -6.26 -11.20
N VAL A 70 -18.08 -7.29 -11.97
CA VAL A 70 -17.89 -7.26 -13.43
C VAL A 70 -18.99 -6.34 -13.98
N GLU A 71 -18.61 -5.12 -14.38
CA GLU A 71 -19.47 -4.27 -15.22
C GLU A 71 -19.57 -4.85 -16.64
#